data_AF-A0A7D9LS91-F1
#
_entry.id   AF-A0A7D9LS91-F1
#
_cell.length_a   1.000
_cell.length_b   1.000
_cell.length_c   1.000
_cell.angle_alpha   90.00
_cell.angle_beta   90.00
_cell.angle_gamma   90.00
#
_symmetry.space_group_name_H-M   'P 1'
#
loop_
_entity.id
_entity.type
_entity.pdbx_description
1 polymer ?
#
loop_
_entity_poly.entity_id
_entity_poly.type
_entity_poly.pdbx_seq_one_letter_code
_entity_poly.pdbx_strand_id
1 'polypeptide(L)'
;MSTDGGGYLLIGHMNNTVTWSVPSSNKTVEPFGHPHWSSEFGDVSVLDFRIQIASDEDFENTKAHWAFRFKNKRLLKNLMILDQGGCPYNFPGVGDISYVKDLMTEEIVSRDFSCSKFGPYSHPIAKIGWTMMNLCLEKPCTSGFAYHHLYPIQVDFSGGFSFAIVTNSSKSSNGATAFFGCDKGKCCACYGPSGGTNVYCLKECQSINGGTITKHASAWFWVRLNPPRKVWEKCMEYESEEENGDSAWYKLVGDRNIPVKVSTRNPTPVL
;
A
#
# COMPACT_ATOMS: atom_id res chain seq x y z
N MET A 1 -12.80 -4.08 -9.39
CA MET A 1 -11.74 -4.25 -10.42
C MET A 1 -11.60 -3.09 -11.40
N SER A 2 -12.23 -1.93 -11.16
CA SER A 2 -12.30 -0.80 -12.10
C SER A 2 -11.42 0.40 -11.73
N THR A 3 -11.02 0.55 -10.46
CA THR A 3 -10.27 1.71 -9.98
C THR A 3 -9.01 1.96 -10.82
N ASP A 4 -8.91 3.16 -11.40
CA ASP A 4 -7.80 3.56 -12.28
C ASP A 4 -7.50 2.57 -13.42
N GLY A 5 -8.52 1.87 -13.94
CA GLY A 5 -8.35 0.87 -15.01
C GLY A 5 -7.99 -0.54 -14.52
N GLY A 6 -8.00 -0.79 -13.20
CA GLY A 6 -7.87 -2.14 -12.64
C GLY A 6 -6.43 -2.65 -12.53
N GLY A 7 -6.28 -3.97 -12.37
CA GLY A 7 -4.98 -4.64 -12.27
C GLY A 7 -4.26 -4.51 -10.91
N TYR A 8 -4.97 -4.05 -9.87
CA TYR A 8 -4.44 -3.97 -8.52
C TYR A 8 -4.68 -5.26 -7.74
N LEU A 9 -3.68 -5.64 -6.96
CA LEU A 9 -3.68 -6.76 -6.04
C LEU A 9 -3.53 -6.21 -4.61
N LEU A 10 -4.32 -6.71 -3.66
CA LEU A 10 -4.18 -6.35 -2.24
C LEU A 10 -2.96 -7.07 -1.66
N ILE A 11 -2.06 -6.32 -1.04
CA ILE A 11 -0.84 -6.87 -0.43
C ILE A 11 -0.73 -6.54 1.06
N GLY A 12 -1.59 -5.69 1.59
CA GLY A 12 -1.59 -5.34 3.00
C GLY A 12 -2.93 -4.76 3.44
N HIS A 13 -3.37 -5.16 4.62
CA HIS A 13 -4.55 -4.59 5.29
C HIS A 13 -4.20 -4.28 6.75
N MET A 14 -4.66 -3.14 7.22
CA MET A 14 -4.59 -2.71 8.62
C MET A 14 -5.93 -2.15 9.03
N ASN A 15 -6.43 -2.52 10.21
CA ASN A 15 -7.68 -1.99 10.76
C ASN A 15 -7.45 -1.12 12.01
N ASN A 16 -6.19 -0.75 12.26
CA ASN A 16 -5.81 0.19 13.30
C ASN A 16 -4.58 0.97 12.88
N THR A 17 -4.29 2.04 13.62
CA THR A 17 -3.21 2.98 13.30
C THR A 17 -1.82 2.51 13.77
N VAL A 18 -1.71 1.35 14.44
CA VAL A 18 -0.44 0.78 14.90
C VAL A 18 0.17 -0.07 13.79
N THR A 19 0.85 0.56 12.84
CA THR A 19 1.30 -0.11 11.60
C THR A 19 2.47 -1.07 11.81
N TRP A 20 3.30 -0.83 12.81
CA TRP A 20 4.61 -1.49 12.95
C TRP A 20 4.61 -2.91 13.47
N SER A 21 3.54 -3.29 14.15
CA SER A 21 3.33 -4.64 14.67
C SER A 21 2.49 -5.50 13.73
N VAL A 22 2.16 -5.00 12.54
CA VAL A 22 1.36 -5.74 11.57
C VAL A 22 2.25 -6.81 10.93
N PRO A 23 1.92 -8.11 11.08
CA PRO A 23 2.75 -9.19 10.60
C PRO A 23 2.74 -9.29 9.08
N SER A 24 3.67 -10.07 8.52
CA SER A 24 3.57 -10.58 7.15
C SER A 24 3.51 -12.11 7.13
N SER A 25 2.82 -12.65 6.13
CA SER A 25 2.68 -14.10 5.93
C SER A 25 2.77 -14.48 4.45
N ASN A 26 2.83 -15.78 4.15
CA ASN A 26 2.78 -16.32 2.79
C ASN A 26 1.34 -16.55 2.31
N LYS A 27 0.39 -15.76 2.82
CA LYS A 27 -1.03 -15.83 2.43
C LYS A 27 -1.43 -14.58 1.66
N THR A 28 -2.50 -14.71 0.89
CA THR A 28 -3.17 -13.58 0.26
C THR A 28 -3.91 -12.75 1.30
N VAL A 29 -4.03 -11.45 1.04
CA VAL A 29 -4.73 -10.53 1.94
C VAL A 29 -6.21 -10.44 1.56
N GLU A 30 -7.08 -10.59 2.56
CA GLU A 30 -8.50 -10.32 2.43
C GLU A 30 -8.79 -8.85 2.79
N PRO A 31 -9.64 -8.13 2.03
CA PRO A 31 -9.95 -6.73 2.30
C PRO A 31 -10.48 -6.46 3.71
N PHE A 32 -11.28 -7.35 4.28
CA PHE A 32 -11.88 -7.18 5.61
C PHE A 32 -11.44 -8.28 6.59
N GLY A 33 -10.37 -9.00 6.24
CA GLY A 33 -9.82 -10.06 7.08
C GLY A 33 -8.81 -9.53 8.09
N HIS A 34 -8.10 -10.47 8.73
CA HIS A 34 -7.11 -10.16 9.74
C HIS A 34 -5.97 -9.29 9.18
N PRO A 35 -5.54 -8.23 9.91
CA PRO A 35 -4.44 -7.37 9.48
C PRO A 35 -3.13 -8.13 9.24
N HIS A 36 -2.61 -8.06 8.02
CA HIS A 36 -1.30 -8.57 7.67
C HIS A 36 -0.84 -8.02 6.32
N TRP A 37 0.45 -8.21 6.05
CA TRP A 37 1.08 -8.07 4.73
C TRP A 37 1.28 -9.43 4.07
N SER A 38 1.25 -9.47 2.74
CA SER A 38 1.62 -10.66 1.99
C SER A 38 3.08 -10.61 1.54
N SER A 39 3.83 -11.64 1.89
CA SER A 39 5.18 -11.90 1.40
C SER A 39 5.21 -12.75 0.12
N GLU A 40 4.06 -13.29 -0.29
CA GLU A 40 3.92 -14.16 -1.48
C GLU A 40 4.33 -13.43 -2.78
N PHE A 41 4.25 -12.10 -2.77
CA PHE A 41 4.48 -11.27 -3.94
C PHE A 41 5.85 -10.57 -3.95
N GLY A 42 6.76 -10.93 -3.05
CA GLY A 42 8.07 -10.26 -2.88
C GLY A 42 8.90 -10.15 -4.16
N ASP A 43 8.96 -11.23 -4.95
CA ASP A 43 9.71 -11.28 -6.22
C ASP A 43 8.91 -10.77 -7.43
N VAL A 44 7.72 -10.22 -7.20
CA VAL A 44 6.89 -9.70 -8.29
C VAL A 44 7.27 -8.26 -8.60
N SER A 45 7.46 -7.98 -9.88
CA SER A 45 7.73 -6.64 -10.39
C SER A 45 6.44 -5.79 -10.40
N VAL A 46 6.43 -4.71 -9.64
CA VAL A 46 5.31 -3.78 -9.47
C VAL A 46 5.59 -2.46 -10.18
N LEU A 47 4.54 -1.88 -10.74
CA LEU A 47 4.54 -0.60 -11.47
C LEU A 47 3.86 0.52 -10.67
N ASP A 48 2.81 0.18 -9.92
CA ASP A 48 2.12 1.13 -9.04
C ASP A 48 2.07 0.59 -7.62
N PHE A 49 2.13 1.51 -6.67
CA PHE A 49 1.73 1.29 -5.29
C PHE A 49 0.53 2.18 -5.00
N ARG A 50 -0.52 1.61 -4.42
CA ARG A 50 -1.75 2.33 -4.07
C ARG A 50 -2.02 2.16 -2.60
N ILE A 51 -2.43 3.25 -1.96
CA ILE A 51 -2.89 3.25 -0.58
C ILE A 51 -4.29 3.86 -0.50
N GLN A 52 -5.13 3.26 0.31
CA GLN A 52 -6.47 3.75 0.63
C GLN A 52 -6.61 3.79 2.15
N ILE A 53 -7.01 4.92 2.71
CA ILE A 53 -7.19 5.14 4.15
C ILE A 53 -8.64 5.53 4.38
N ALA A 54 -9.31 4.83 5.30
CA ALA A 54 -10.67 5.12 5.73
C ALA A 54 -10.72 5.39 7.23
N SER A 55 -11.78 6.08 7.67
CA SER A 55 -12.02 6.34 9.10
C SER A 55 -12.49 5.10 9.89
N ASP A 56 -12.80 4.01 9.20
CA ASP A 56 -13.26 2.73 9.75
C ASP A 56 -12.98 1.59 8.76
N GLU A 57 -13.59 0.42 8.94
CA GLU A 57 -13.41 -0.78 8.10
C GLU A 57 -14.29 -0.77 6.82
N ASP A 58 -14.88 0.37 6.44
CA ASP A 58 -15.68 0.52 5.22
C ASP A 58 -14.97 1.38 4.17
N PHE A 59 -14.97 0.91 2.92
CA PHE A 59 -14.43 1.67 1.79
C PHE A 59 -15.21 2.95 1.51
N GLU A 60 -16.51 3.02 1.82
CA GLU A 60 -17.33 4.23 1.64
C GLU A 60 -16.83 5.39 2.51
N ASN A 61 -16.13 5.07 3.61
CA ASN A 61 -15.56 6.05 4.53
C ASN A 61 -14.11 6.41 4.21
N THR A 62 -13.68 6.18 2.97
CA THR A 62 -12.37 6.60 2.46
C THR A 62 -12.16 8.10 2.62
N LYS A 63 -11.05 8.49 3.24
CA LYS A 63 -10.64 9.89 3.47
C LYS A 63 -9.42 10.28 2.67
N ALA A 64 -8.63 9.31 2.23
CA ALA A 64 -7.47 9.52 1.37
C ALA A 64 -7.24 8.28 0.50
N HIS A 65 -6.96 8.49 -0.79
CA HIS A 65 -6.79 7.40 -1.73
C HIS A 65 -5.83 7.80 -2.84
N TRP A 66 -4.64 7.21 -2.87
CA TRP A 66 -3.59 7.61 -3.79
C TRP A 66 -3.00 6.41 -4.53
N ALA A 67 -2.62 6.65 -5.78
CA ALA A 67 -1.80 5.77 -6.58
C ALA A 67 -0.48 6.45 -6.94
N PHE A 68 0.61 5.78 -6.61
CA PHE A 68 1.99 6.17 -6.86
C PHE A 68 2.49 5.37 -8.06
N ARG A 69 2.62 6.02 -9.22
CA ARG A 69 3.22 5.42 -10.42
C ARG A 69 4.74 5.48 -10.29
N PHE A 70 5.42 4.34 -10.34
CA PHE A 70 6.88 4.31 -10.38
C PHE A 70 7.41 4.69 -11.76
N LYS A 71 8.59 5.33 -11.81
CA LYS A 71 9.31 5.59 -13.07
C LYS A 71 9.74 4.29 -13.74
N ASN A 72 10.23 3.36 -12.92
CA ASN A 72 10.64 2.03 -13.35
C ASN A 72 9.90 0.96 -12.53
N LYS A 73 9.61 -0.19 -13.15
CA LYS A 73 9.12 -1.32 -12.38
C LYS A 73 10.18 -1.78 -11.39
N ARG A 74 9.77 -2.19 -10.20
CA ARG A 74 10.67 -2.76 -9.18
C ARG A 74 10.05 -3.93 -8.46
N LEU A 75 10.88 -4.81 -7.92
CA LEU A 75 10.39 -5.93 -7.11
C LEU A 75 9.69 -5.41 -5.84
N LEU A 76 8.60 -6.05 -5.43
CA LEU A 76 7.87 -5.65 -4.24
C LEU A 76 8.73 -5.73 -2.97
N LYS A 77 9.63 -6.71 -2.88
CA LYS A 77 10.60 -6.79 -1.79
C LYS A 77 11.57 -5.62 -1.70
N ASN A 78 11.60 -4.75 -2.70
CA ASN A 78 12.35 -3.50 -2.73
C ASN A 78 11.41 -2.28 -2.78
N LEU A 79 10.20 -2.38 -2.22
CA LEU A 79 9.21 -1.31 -2.22
C LEU A 79 9.74 -0.06 -1.51
N MET A 80 10.39 -0.25 -0.35
CA MET A 80 10.98 0.81 0.45
C MET A 80 12.37 1.15 -0.13
N ILE A 81 12.49 2.33 -0.74
CA ILE A 81 13.76 2.79 -1.29
C ILE A 81 14.55 3.55 -0.21
N LEU A 82 15.86 3.36 -0.22
CA LEU A 82 16.85 4.05 0.59
C LEU A 82 17.89 4.70 -0.31
N ASP A 83 18.21 5.97 -0.04
CA ASP A 83 19.34 6.70 -0.64
C ASP A 83 19.35 6.76 -2.18
N GLN A 84 18.19 6.50 -2.79
CA GLN A 84 17.94 6.48 -4.23
C GLN A 84 16.48 6.90 -4.48
N GLY A 85 16.15 7.30 -5.70
CA GLY A 85 14.76 7.60 -6.07
C GLY A 85 14.09 8.74 -5.28
N GLY A 86 14.87 9.64 -4.66
CA GLY A 86 14.34 10.83 -3.96
C GLY A 86 14.08 10.65 -2.46
N CYS A 87 14.16 9.43 -1.90
CA CYS A 87 14.07 9.22 -0.45
C CYS A 87 15.45 9.41 0.21
N PRO A 88 15.57 10.27 1.25
CA PRO A 88 16.82 10.41 1.99
C PRO A 88 17.20 9.10 2.71
N TYR A 89 18.51 8.85 2.87
CA TYR A 89 19.04 7.68 3.56
C TYR A 89 18.40 7.39 4.94
N ASN A 90 18.10 8.44 5.72
CA ASN A 90 17.51 8.31 7.06
C ASN A 90 15.97 8.22 7.07
N PHE A 91 15.32 8.11 5.92
CA PHE A 91 13.86 8.09 5.83
C PHE A 91 13.42 7.13 4.72
N PRO A 92 13.40 5.81 4.99
CA PRO A 92 12.83 4.84 4.06
C PRO A 92 11.40 5.21 3.67
N GLY A 93 11.07 4.94 2.41
CA GLY A 93 9.79 5.34 1.87
C GLY A 93 9.55 4.85 0.46
N VAL A 94 8.42 5.26 -0.08
CA VAL A 94 8.07 5.02 -1.48
C VAL A 94 8.61 6.19 -2.30
N GLY A 95 9.69 5.93 -3.05
CA GLY A 95 10.32 6.87 -3.97
C GLY A 95 10.31 6.37 -5.43
N ASP A 96 11.12 7.01 -6.27
CA ASP A 96 11.24 6.83 -7.72
C ASP A 96 9.88 6.95 -8.43
N ILE A 97 9.16 8.01 -8.10
CA ILE A 97 7.77 8.24 -8.52
C ILE A 97 7.76 9.11 -9.78
N SER A 98 6.99 8.68 -10.78
CA SER A 98 6.70 9.42 -12.01
C SER A 98 5.57 10.43 -11.79
N TYR A 99 4.50 9.99 -11.13
CA TYR A 99 3.42 10.85 -10.68
C TYR A 99 2.62 10.21 -9.54
N VAL A 100 1.94 11.04 -8.78
CA VAL A 100 0.93 10.64 -7.79
C VAL A 100 -0.43 11.07 -8.30
N LYS A 101 -1.37 10.12 -8.34
CA LYS A 101 -2.76 10.35 -8.70
C LYS A 101 -3.62 10.24 -7.45
N ASP A 102 -4.49 11.22 -7.23
CA ASP A 102 -5.56 11.12 -6.25
C ASP A 102 -6.72 10.37 -6.89
N LEU A 103 -7.10 9.25 -6.29
CA LEU A 103 -8.14 8.36 -6.79
C LEU A 103 -9.52 8.75 -6.28
N MET A 104 -9.63 9.72 -5.36
CA MET A 104 -10.91 10.32 -4.99
C MET A 104 -11.34 11.37 -6.02
N THR A 105 -10.39 12.10 -6.62
CA THR A 105 -10.67 13.10 -7.66
C THR A 105 -10.32 12.66 -9.07
N GLU A 106 -9.62 11.52 -9.20
CA GLU A 106 -9.07 10.98 -10.46
C GLU A 106 -8.03 11.90 -11.15
N GLU A 107 -7.45 12.85 -10.40
CA GLU A 107 -6.48 13.82 -10.92
C GLU A 107 -5.02 13.48 -10.56
N ILE A 108 -4.09 13.88 -11.42
CA ILE A 108 -2.65 13.83 -11.09
C ILE A 108 -2.33 15.03 -10.21
N VAL A 109 -2.14 14.77 -8.92
CA VAL A 109 -1.89 15.80 -7.90
C VAL A 109 -0.42 16.18 -7.75
N SER A 110 0.51 15.34 -8.22
CA SER A 110 1.93 15.70 -8.24
C SER A 110 2.72 14.91 -9.27
N ARG A 111 3.68 15.57 -9.93
CA ARG A 111 4.74 14.95 -10.76
C ARG A 111 6.14 15.12 -10.17
N ASP A 112 6.28 16.04 -9.21
CA ASP A 112 7.55 16.41 -8.58
C ASP A 112 7.68 15.81 -7.17
N PHE A 113 6.89 14.80 -6.86
CA PHE A 113 6.89 14.15 -5.56
C PHE A 113 8.09 13.20 -5.43
N SER A 114 9.02 13.56 -4.55
CA SER A 114 10.30 12.85 -4.41
C SER A 114 10.20 11.59 -3.55
N CYS A 115 9.45 11.61 -2.44
CA CYS A 115 9.38 10.49 -1.51
C CYS A 115 8.20 10.60 -0.55
N SER A 116 7.43 9.51 -0.41
CA SER A 116 6.52 9.32 0.72
C SER A 116 7.32 8.67 1.83
N LYS A 117 7.65 9.44 2.87
CA LYS A 117 8.46 8.99 4.02
C LYS A 117 7.57 8.27 5.01
N PHE A 118 8.01 7.10 5.45
CA PHE A 118 7.23 6.25 6.35
C PHE A 118 7.66 6.38 7.82
N GLY A 119 8.83 6.98 8.07
CA GLY A 119 9.35 7.21 9.40
C GLY A 119 10.86 7.44 9.39
N PRO A 120 11.43 7.96 10.50
CA PRO A 120 12.87 8.05 10.66
C PRO A 120 13.49 6.65 10.71
N TYR A 121 14.73 6.58 10.26
CA TYR A 121 15.53 5.39 10.27
C TYR A 121 16.15 5.17 11.65
N SER A 122 15.81 4.05 12.27
CA SER A 122 16.34 3.69 13.59
C SER A 122 17.71 3.00 13.48
N HIS A 123 17.97 2.13 12.48
CA HIS A 123 19.33 1.62 12.23
C HIS A 123 19.58 0.93 10.85
N PRO A 124 20.30 1.58 9.91
CA PRO A 124 21.34 0.98 9.10
C PRO A 124 21.41 -0.48 8.68
N ILE A 125 22.53 -0.96 9.18
CA ILE A 125 23.20 -2.21 8.93
C ILE A 125 22.47 -3.34 9.67
N ALA A 126 21.61 -3.00 10.64
CA ALA A 126 20.81 -3.96 11.39
C ALA A 126 19.46 -4.28 10.71
N LYS A 127 19.10 -3.59 9.60
CA LYS A 127 17.80 -3.73 8.90
C LYS A 127 16.60 -3.61 9.86
N ILE A 128 16.59 -2.54 10.64
CA ILE A 128 15.55 -2.27 11.63
C ILE A 128 14.54 -1.26 11.10
N GLY A 129 13.28 -1.35 11.57
CA GLY A 129 12.21 -0.42 11.22
C GLY A 129 11.71 -0.67 9.80
N TRP A 130 11.35 0.38 9.06
CA TRP A 130 10.76 0.23 7.73
C TRP A 130 11.62 -0.48 6.69
N THR A 131 12.93 -0.56 6.88
CA THR A 131 13.80 -1.36 5.99
C THR A 131 13.59 -2.86 6.19
N MET A 132 13.16 -3.27 7.39
CA MET A 132 12.69 -4.63 7.66
C MET A 132 11.42 -4.95 6.87
N MET A 133 10.62 -3.96 6.47
CA MET A 133 9.45 -4.19 5.64
C MET A 133 9.81 -4.85 4.32
N ASN A 134 10.91 -4.45 3.68
CA ASN A 134 11.40 -5.12 2.47
C ASN A 134 11.66 -6.61 2.71
N LEU A 135 12.25 -6.96 3.87
CA LEU A 135 12.42 -8.35 4.27
C LEU A 135 11.07 -9.03 4.57
N CYS A 136 10.12 -8.33 5.17
CA CYS A 136 8.79 -8.84 5.45
C CYS A 136 7.92 -9.01 4.19
N LEU A 137 8.25 -8.30 3.11
CA LEU A 137 7.67 -8.50 1.79
C LEU A 137 8.36 -9.63 1.02
N GLU A 138 9.61 -9.97 1.36
CA GLU A 138 10.34 -11.12 0.81
C GLU A 138 9.99 -12.43 1.51
N LYS A 139 9.76 -12.40 2.83
CA LYS A 139 9.46 -13.58 3.64
C LYS A 139 8.56 -13.24 4.83
N PRO A 140 7.86 -14.23 5.43
CA PRO A 140 7.01 -14.00 6.59
C PRO A 140 7.72 -13.36 7.80
N CYS A 141 7.02 -12.44 8.47
CA CYS A 141 7.41 -11.77 9.70
C CYS A 141 6.27 -11.86 10.72
N THR A 142 6.43 -12.63 11.78
CA THR A 142 5.35 -12.89 12.75
C THR A 142 5.01 -11.70 13.66
N SER A 143 5.97 -10.81 13.93
CA SER A 143 5.80 -9.68 14.86
C SER A 143 5.67 -8.32 14.17
N GLY A 144 5.83 -8.26 12.84
CA GLY A 144 5.86 -7.01 12.07
C GLY A 144 7.25 -6.39 11.95
N PHE A 145 7.34 -5.27 11.21
CA PHE A 145 8.63 -4.71 10.77
C PHE A 145 9.41 -3.98 11.86
N ALA A 146 8.77 -3.57 12.97
CA ALA A 146 9.49 -2.94 14.07
C ALA A 146 10.07 -3.92 15.09
N TYR A 147 10.00 -5.22 14.84
CA TYR A 147 10.57 -6.23 15.71
C TYR A 147 11.80 -6.85 15.09
N HIS A 148 12.80 -7.16 15.92
CA HIS A 148 13.99 -7.83 15.43
C HIS A 148 13.68 -9.26 14.94
N HIS A 149 14.26 -9.64 13.81
CA HIS A 149 13.93 -10.89 13.12
C HIS A 149 14.31 -12.17 13.88
N LEU A 150 15.32 -12.12 14.76
CA LEU A 150 15.76 -13.27 15.59
C LEU A 150 15.23 -13.22 17.03
N TYR A 151 14.86 -12.04 17.50
CA TYR A 151 14.49 -11.81 18.91
C TYR A 151 13.25 -10.92 18.91
N PRO A 152 12.15 -11.27 19.61
CA PRO A 152 10.90 -10.52 19.57
C PRO A 152 10.96 -9.22 20.40
N ILE A 153 12.00 -8.42 20.17
CA ILE A 153 12.23 -7.13 20.81
C ILE A 153 11.79 -6.04 19.84
N GLN A 154 10.91 -5.17 20.30
CA GLN A 154 10.52 -3.98 19.54
C GLN A 154 11.68 -2.99 19.51
N VAL A 155 12.06 -2.58 18.31
CA VAL A 155 13.23 -1.75 18.03
C VAL A 155 12.86 -0.45 17.29
N ASP A 156 11.59 -0.28 16.92
CA ASP A 156 11.04 0.96 16.36
C ASP A 156 9.65 1.25 16.92
N PHE A 157 9.35 2.53 17.11
CA PHE A 157 8.05 3.04 17.59
C PHE A 157 7.48 4.10 16.65
N SER A 158 8.08 4.24 15.47
CA SER A 158 7.57 5.07 14.39
C SER A 158 7.19 4.17 13.23
N GLY A 159 6.14 4.56 12.54
CA GLY A 159 5.54 3.76 11.49
C GLY A 159 4.29 4.40 10.95
N GLY A 160 4.40 5.25 9.92
CA GLY A 160 3.20 5.79 9.30
C GLY A 160 3.40 6.32 7.90
N PHE A 161 2.40 6.10 7.06
CA PHE A 161 2.34 6.65 5.72
C PHE A 161 2.01 8.15 5.76
N SER A 162 2.72 8.95 4.96
CA SER A 162 2.42 10.38 4.80
C SER A 162 2.51 10.81 3.34
N PHE A 163 1.57 11.64 2.90
CA PHE A 163 1.60 12.29 1.60
C PHE A 163 1.17 13.74 1.72
N ALA A 164 1.89 14.64 1.05
CA ALA A 164 1.60 16.07 1.00
C ALA A 164 1.46 16.48 -0.47
N ILE A 165 0.31 17.05 -0.84
CA ILE A 165 0.06 17.54 -2.21
C ILE A 165 0.85 18.83 -2.50
N VAL A 166 1.24 19.59 -1.47
CA VAL A 166 1.85 20.92 -1.64
C VAL A 166 3.29 20.82 -2.17
N THR A 167 3.49 21.34 -3.39
CA THR A 167 4.69 21.20 -4.24
C THR A 167 5.86 22.16 -3.93
N ASN A 168 5.80 23.00 -2.89
CA ASN A 168 6.93 23.89 -2.57
C ASN A 168 8.03 23.16 -1.77
N SER A 169 8.88 22.52 -2.56
CA SER A 169 10.20 21.99 -2.27
C SER A 169 11.08 22.98 -1.49
N SER A 170 11.13 22.79 -0.17
CA SER A 170 12.27 23.09 0.73
C SER A 170 11.86 23.13 2.22
N LYS A 171 10.57 23.22 2.55
CA LYS A 171 10.12 23.43 3.96
C LYS A 171 9.08 22.42 4.49
N SER A 172 8.65 21.45 3.69
CA SER A 172 7.54 20.51 4.01
C SER A 172 7.93 19.35 4.96
N SER A 173 8.96 19.47 5.80
CA SER A 173 9.37 18.35 6.66
C SER A 173 8.42 18.06 7.83
N ASN A 174 7.37 18.86 8.02
CA ASN A 174 6.56 18.85 9.25
C ASN A 174 5.06 18.61 9.02
N GLY A 175 4.57 18.50 7.78
CA GLY A 175 3.15 18.27 7.56
C GLY A 175 2.78 17.51 6.30
N ALA A 176 1.57 16.97 6.29
CA ALA A 176 0.98 16.12 5.26
C ALA A 176 -0.50 16.47 5.01
N THR A 177 -1.01 16.11 3.83
CA THR A 177 -2.43 16.19 3.48
C THR A 177 -3.21 15.09 4.19
N ALA A 178 -2.65 13.87 4.28
CA ALA A 178 -3.09 12.88 5.24
C ALA A 178 -1.90 12.09 5.80
N PHE A 179 -2.11 11.52 6.97
CA PHE A 179 -1.17 10.68 7.70
C PHE A 179 -1.91 9.46 8.23
N PHE A 180 -1.30 8.28 8.15
CA PHE A 180 -1.81 7.07 8.78
C PHE A 180 -0.67 6.31 9.40
N GLY A 181 -0.69 6.18 10.73
CA GLY A 181 0.27 5.36 11.46
C GLY A 181 0.70 6.05 12.73
N CYS A 182 1.97 5.94 13.09
CA CYS A 182 2.48 6.60 14.27
C CYS A 182 3.85 7.25 14.10
N ASP A 183 4.04 8.30 14.87
CA ASP A 183 5.24 9.11 14.90
C ASP A 183 5.68 9.23 16.37
N LYS A 184 6.88 8.73 16.69
CA LYS A 184 7.42 8.67 18.05
C LYS A 184 6.45 8.05 19.08
N GLY A 185 5.80 6.95 18.72
CA GLY A 185 4.87 6.22 19.59
C GLY A 185 3.44 6.77 19.64
N LYS A 186 3.14 7.91 19.00
CA LYS A 186 1.78 8.47 18.94
C LYS A 186 1.08 8.05 17.65
N CYS A 187 0.07 7.19 17.75
CA CYS A 187 -0.64 6.59 16.62
C CYS A 187 -1.97 7.27 16.32
N CYS A 188 -2.19 7.58 15.04
CA CYS A 188 -3.43 8.14 14.53
C CYS A 188 -3.53 8.00 13.01
N ALA A 189 -4.75 8.18 12.52
CA ALA A 189 -4.99 8.69 11.19
C ALA A 189 -5.34 10.17 11.30
N CYS A 190 -4.81 10.97 10.39
CA CYS A 190 -5.17 12.35 10.22
C CYS A 190 -5.44 12.60 8.75
N TYR A 191 -6.50 13.36 8.44
CA TYR A 191 -6.88 13.70 7.07
C TYR A 191 -7.57 15.05 7.01
N GLY A 192 -7.47 15.69 5.85
CA GLY A 192 -8.24 16.87 5.50
C GLY A 192 -9.71 16.57 5.15
N PRO A 193 -10.52 17.60 4.86
CA PRO A 193 -11.82 17.40 4.22
C PRO A 193 -11.66 16.73 2.85
N SER A 194 -12.71 16.06 2.38
CA SER A 194 -12.72 15.40 1.08
C SER A 194 -12.35 16.38 -0.05
N GLY A 195 -11.41 15.99 -0.91
CA GLY A 195 -10.86 16.84 -1.99
C GLY A 195 -9.93 17.97 -1.50
N GLY A 196 -9.61 18.02 -0.20
CA GLY A 196 -8.70 19.01 0.37
C GLY A 196 -7.25 18.78 -0.05
N THR A 197 -6.57 19.83 -0.51
CA THR A 197 -5.19 19.76 -1.01
C THR A 197 -4.16 20.44 -0.11
N ASN A 198 -4.59 21.01 1.02
CA ASN A 198 -3.69 21.71 1.95
C ASN A 198 -2.91 20.71 2.84
N VAL A 199 -2.05 21.25 3.71
CA VAL A 199 -1.47 20.53 4.84
C VAL A 199 -2.49 20.53 5.98
N TYR A 200 -2.88 19.35 6.43
CA TYR A 200 -3.87 19.16 7.51
C TYR A 200 -3.30 18.43 8.72
N CYS A 201 -2.22 17.70 8.51
CA CYS A 201 -1.64 16.80 9.49
C CYS A 201 -0.22 17.22 9.78
N LEU A 202 0.14 17.33 11.04
CA LEU A 202 1.48 17.57 11.52
C LEU A 202 1.99 16.32 12.26
N LYS A 203 3.28 16.35 12.59
CA LYS A 203 3.96 15.33 13.40
C LYS A 203 3.23 15.06 14.72
N GLU A 204 3.47 13.87 15.27
CA GLU A 204 2.96 13.48 16.58
C GLU A 204 1.43 13.57 16.71
N CYS A 205 0.70 13.30 15.63
CA CYS A 205 -0.77 13.30 15.59
C CYS A 205 -1.41 14.64 15.94
N GLN A 206 -0.89 15.72 15.35
CA GLN A 206 -1.46 17.06 15.44
C GLN A 206 -2.17 17.44 14.15
N SER A 207 -3.23 18.25 14.23
CA SER A 207 -3.96 18.74 13.06
C SER A 207 -3.96 20.26 12.97
N ILE A 208 -4.04 20.74 11.74
CA ILE A 208 -4.15 22.16 11.37
C ILE A 208 -5.12 22.33 10.21
N ASN A 209 -5.51 23.56 9.89
CA ASN A 209 -6.34 23.89 8.72
C ASN A 209 -7.65 23.06 8.62
N GLY A 210 -8.23 22.67 9.76
CA GLY A 210 -9.45 21.83 9.79
C GLY A 210 -9.21 20.34 9.63
N GLY A 211 -7.97 19.85 9.76
CA GLY A 211 -7.67 18.42 9.76
C GLY A 211 -8.34 17.68 10.92
N THR A 212 -8.84 16.48 10.63
CA THR A 212 -9.46 15.58 11.61
C THR A 212 -8.49 14.49 12.02
N ILE A 213 -8.43 14.17 13.32
CA ILE A 213 -7.63 13.08 13.86
C ILE A 213 -8.54 11.99 14.41
N THR A 214 -8.25 10.74 14.08
CA THR A 214 -8.87 9.56 14.69
C THR A 214 -7.80 8.55 15.11
N LYS A 215 -8.10 7.77 16.14
CA LYS A 215 -7.26 6.62 16.56
C LYS A 215 -7.67 5.33 15.84
N HIS A 216 -8.92 5.24 15.44
CA HIS A 216 -9.51 4.11 14.74
C HIS A 216 -9.64 4.47 13.26
N ALA A 217 -8.97 3.72 12.42
CA ALA A 217 -8.92 3.91 10.99
C ALA A 217 -8.33 2.65 10.37
N SER A 218 -8.65 2.43 9.10
CA SER A 218 -8.14 1.30 8.32
C SER A 218 -7.34 1.78 7.13
N ALA A 219 -6.38 0.96 6.71
CA ALA A 219 -5.58 1.19 5.52
C ALA A 219 -5.44 -0.08 4.69
N TRP A 220 -5.58 0.08 3.38
CA TRP A 220 -5.36 -0.97 2.39
C TRP A 220 -4.23 -0.58 1.46
N PHE A 221 -3.33 -1.52 1.24
CA PHE A 221 -2.13 -1.37 0.42
C PHE A 221 -2.22 -2.30 -0.77
N TRP A 222 -2.14 -1.71 -1.95
CA TRP A 222 -2.34 -2.39 -3.22
C TRP A 222 -1.13 -2.19 -4.12
N VAL A 223 -0.89 -3.13 -5.02
CA VAL A 223 0.13 -2.97 -6.08
C VAL A 223 -0.41 -3.36 -7.43
N ARG A 224 0.08 -2.70 -8.48
CA ARG A 224 -0.20 -3.06 -9.88
C ARG A 224 1.03 -3.68 -10.50
N LEU A 225 0.92 -4.91 -11.02
CA LEU A 225 2.04 -5.62 -11.65
C LEU A 225 2.26 -5.18 -13.12
N ASN A 226 1.19 -4.66 -13.74
CA ASN A 226 1.05 -4.45 -15.19
C ASN A 226 1.60 -5.64 -16.00
N PRO A 227 1.08 -6.85 -15.79
CA PRO A 227 1.49 -8.01 -16.58
C PRO A 227 0.95 -7.83 -18.02
N PRO A 228 1.60 -8.40 -19.04
CA PRO A 228 1.03 -8.43 -20.38
C PRO A 228 -0.40 -8.98 -20.31
N ARG A 229 -1.34 -8.40 -21.07
CA ARG A 229 -2.78 -8.72 -20.99
C ARG A 229 -3.07 -10.24 -20.99
N LYS A 230 -2.35 -10.99 -21.83
CA LYS A 230 -2.40 -12.46 -21.94
C LYS A 230 -2.05 -13.21 -20.65
N VAL A 231 -1.20 -12.64 -19.79
CA VAL A 231 -0.81 -13.23 -18.49
C VAL A 231 -1.86 -12.91 -17.43
N TRP A 232 -2.41 -11.69 -17.45
CA TRP A 232 -3.50 -11.30 -16.55
C TRP A 232 -4.75 -12.17 -16.72
N GLU A 233 -5.11 -12.48 -17.96
CA GLU A 233 -6.23 -13.37 -18.29
C GLU A 233 -6.11 -14.75 -17.63
N LYS A 234 -4.88 -15.27 -17.48
CA LYS A 234 -4.61 -16.55 -16.80
C LYS A 234 -4.68 -16.46 -15.28
N CYS A 235 -4.28 -15.33 -14.69
CA CYS A 235 -4.34 -15.10 -13.24
C CYS A 235 -5.79 -14.86 -12.74
N MET A 236 -6.69 -14.52 -13.65
CA MET A 236 -8.13 -14.34 -13.40
C MET A 236 -8.92 -15.64 -13.57
N GLU A 237 -8.24 -16.79 -13.62
CA GLU A 237 -8.85 -18.12 -13.51
C GLU A 237 -9.09 -18.44 -12.04
N TYR A 238 -10.36 -18.45 -11.60
CA TYR A 238 -10.72 -18.80 -10.23
C TYR A 238 -11.89 -19.78 -10.20
N GLU A 239 -11.90 -20.63 -9.18
CA GLU A 239 -13.01 -21.53 -8.87
C GLU A 239 -13.90 -20.86 -7.83
N SER A 240 -15.22 -20.86 -8.05
CA SER A 240 -16.21 -20.36 -7.10
C SER A 240 -17.30 -21.39 -6.93
N GLU A 241 -17.78 -21.52 -5.70
CA GLU A 241 -18.96 -22.31 -5.37
C GLU A 241 -20.21 -21.52 -5.81
N GLU A 242 -21.09 -22.17 -6.56
CA GLU A 242 -22.35 -21.60 -7.01
C GLU A 242 -23.46 -21.85 -5.97
N GLU A 243 -24.57 -21.12 -6.07
CA GLU A 243 -25.69 -21.21 -5.11
C GLU A 243 -26.28 -22.63 -4.97
N ASN A 244 -26.05 -23.49 -5.96
CA ASN A 244 -26.47 -24.89 -5.95
C ASN A 244 -25.45 -25.85 -5.29
N GLY A 245 -24.32 -25.33 -4.79
CA GLY A 245 -23.24 -26.11 -4.18
C GLY A 245 -22.22 -26.68 -5.16
N ASP A 246 -22.36 -26.43 -6.47
CA ASP A 246 -21.39 -26.89 -7.47
C ASP A 246 -20.20 -25.92 -7.58
N SER A 247 -19.00 -26.45 -7.80
CA SER A 247 -17.82 -25.63 -8.11
C SER A 247 -17.75 -25.32 -9.60
N ALA A 248 -17.56 -24.04 -9.94
CA ALA A 248 -17.44 -23.57 -11.30
C ALA A 248 -16.16 -22.76 -11.51
N TRP A 249 -15.48 -23.01 -12.61
CA TRP A 249 -14.31 -22.24 -13.03
C TRP A 249 -14.74 -21.01 -13.82
N TYR A 250 -14.16 -19.86 -13.51
CA TYR A 250 -14.39 -18.60 -14.19
C TYR A 250 -13.08 -18.08 -14.76
N LYS A 251 -13.12 -17.51 -15.97
CA LYS A 251 -11.96 -16.87 -16.59
C LYS A 251 -12.36 -15.66 -17.44
N LEU A 252 -11.45 -14.73 -17.65
CA LEU A 252 -11.65 -13.67 -18.64
C LEU A 252 -11.38 -14.21 -20.05
N VAL A 253 -12.26 -13.91 -21.00
CA VAL A 253 -12.12 -14.32 -22.42
C VAL A 253 -12.14 -13.08 -23.30
N GLY A 254 -11.04 -12.82 -24.01
CA GLY A 254 -10.90 -11.68 -24.91
C GLY A 254 -10.95 -10.33 -24.20
N ASP A 255 -11.62 -9.33 -24.79
CA ASP A 255 -11.72 -7.97 -24.23
C ASP A 255 -12.77 -7.80 -23.12
N ARG A 256 -13.35 -8.90 -22.61
CA ARG A 256 -14.43 -8.82 -21.61
C ARG A 256 -13.87 -8.42 -20.24
N ASN A 257 -14.62 -7.59 -19.53
CA ASN A 257 -14.33 -7.19 -18.15
C ASN A 257 -15.05 -8.06 -17.11
N ILE A 258 -15.85 -9.04 -17.55
CA ILE A 258 -16.64 -9.94 -16.72
C ILE A 258 -16.16 -11.38 -16.99
N PRO A 259 -15.73 -12.12 -15.94
CA PRO A 259 -15.36 -13.53 -16.08
C PRO A 259 -16.53 -14.37 -16.58
N VAL A 260 -16.26 -15.30 -17.49
CA VAL A 260 -17.24 -16.25 -18.00
C VAL A 260 -17.01 -17.62 -17.37
N LYS A 261 -18.10 -18.31 -17.05
CA LYS A 261 -18.07 -19.69 -16.58
C LYS A 261 -17.49 -20.60 -17.67
N VAL A 262 -16.57 -21.48 -17.30
CA VAL A 262 -15.96 -22.49 -18.16
C VAL A 262 -16.06 -23.86 -17.51
N SER A 263 -16.33 -24.89 -18.31
CA SER A 263 -16.63 -26.23 -17.81
C SER A 263 -15.39 -27.04 -17.38
N THR A 264 -14.17 -26.66 -17.80
CA THR A 264 -12.92 -27.33 -17.42
C THR A 264 -11.70 -26.40 -17.54
N ARG A 265 -10.64 -26.71 -16.77
CA ARG A 265 -9.30 -26.12 -16.85
C ARG A 265 -8.60 -26.54 -18.15
N ASN A 266 -9.09 -26.09 -19.31
CA ASN A 266 -8.43 -26.37 -20.58
C ASN A 266 -7.26 -25.39 -20.81
N PRO A 267 -6.00 -25.84 -20.85
CA PRO A 267 -4.89 -25.01 -21.25
C PRO A 267 -5.15 -24.56 -22.69
N THR A 268 -5.30 -23.25 -22.88
CA THR A 268 -5.49 -22.71 -24.24
C THR A 268 -4.14 -22.85 -24.96
N PRO A 269 -4.06 -23.51 -26.14
CA PRO A 269 -2.82 -23.64 -26.87
C PRO A 269 -2.30 -22.26 -27.27
N VAL A 270 -1.00 -22.05 -27.08
CA VAL A 270 -0.31 -20.84 -27.52
C VAL A 270 -0.12 -20.94 -29.03
N LEU A 271 -0.77 -20.04 -29.78
CA LEU A 271 -0.38 -19.62 -31.12
C LEU A 271 0.10 -18.16 -31.05
#